data_AF-A0A3C1HYC0-F1
#
_entry.id   AF-A0A3C1HYC0-F1
#
_cell.length_a   1.000
_cell.length_b   1.000
_cell.length_c   1.000
_cell.angle_alpha   90.00
_cell.angle_beta   90.00
_cell.angle_gamma   90.00
#
_symmetry.space_group_name_H-M   'P 1'
#
loop_
_entity.id
_entity.type
_entity.pdbx_description
1 polymer ?
#
loop_
_entity_poly.entity_id
_entity_poly.type
_entity_poly.pdbx_seq_one_letter_code
_entity_poly.pdbx_strand_id
1 'polypeptide(L)'
;MYYVSLKSINQEKNLQIPLNKLKIVDEYLNYLFPNQTISPKFIGRKSNVDNKTITKLLLELSFRGLIGVRFIIKCTNDDPDLVHAFEFNSDDELTNFIRNQNNICSECGSTLDTKNIRVAFIIKDFNKVTGENYG
;
A
#
# COMPACT_ATOMS: atom_id res chain seq x y z
N MET A 1 -6.26 -5.58 15.94
CA MET A 1 -7.13 -6.19 14.90
C MET A 1 -6.37 -7.19 14.03
N TYR A 2 -5.12 -6.91 13.67
CA TYR A 2 -4.38 -7.67 12.66
C TYR A 2 -3.67 -8.90 13.21
N TYR A 3 -3.47 -9.00 14.53
CA TYR A 3 -2.61 -10.01 15.16
C TYR A 3 -2.87 -11.47 14.74
N VAL A 4 -4.13 -11.89 14.64
CA VAL A 4 -4.48 -13.27 14.23
C VAL A 4 -4.03 -13.51 12.79
N SER A 5 -4.34 -12.58 11.88
CA SER A 5 -3.92 -12.65 10.48
C SER A 5 -2.40 -12.59 10.34
N LEU A 6 -1.74 -11.73 11.11
CA LEU A 6 -0.28 -11.63 11.16
C LEU A 6 0.38 -12.96 11.58
N LYS A 7 -0.18 -13.64 12.58
CA LYS A 7 0.27 -14.97 13.00
C LYS A 7 0.11 -16.00 11.90
N SER A 8 -1.06 -16.05 11.26
CA SER A 8 -1.33 -17.04 10.20
C SER A 8 -0.45 -16.80 8.98
N ILE A 9 -0.26 -15.54 8.54
CA ILE A 9 0.68 -15.20 7.45
C ILE A 9 2.11 -15.62 7.81
N ASN A 10 2.56 -15.31 9.03
CA ASN A 10 3.91 -15.65 9.48
C ASN A 10 4.19 -17.15 9.41
N GLN A 11 3.18 -17.98 9.71
CA GLN A 11 3.25 -19.43 9.60
C GLN A 11 3.20 -19.91 8.13
N GLU A 12 2.16 -19.50 7.38
CA GLU A 12 1.95 -19.92 5.99
C GLU A 12 3.11 -19.56 5.06
N LYS A 13 3.71 -18.39 5.26
CA LYS A 13 4.81 -17.88 4.44
C LYS A 13 6.18 -18.16 5.03
N ASN A 14 6.24 -18.91 6.14
CA ASN A 14 7.46 -19.28 6.86
C ASN A 14 8.39 -18.07 7.08
N LEU A 15 7.84 -16.94 7.56
CA LEU A 15 8.60 -15.70 7.75
C LEU A 15 9.46 -15.71 9.01
N GLN A 16 9.26 -16.67 9.91
CA GLN A 16 10.02 -16.88 11.14
C GLN A 16 10.08 -15.65 12.06
N ILE A 17 9.08 -14.78 12.01
CA ILE A 17 9.01 -13.59 12.87
C ILE A 17 8.64 -14.03 14.29
N PRO A 18 9.44 -13.69 15.32
CA PRO A 18 9.08 -13.92 16.72
C PRO A 18 7.74 -13.28 17.11
N LEU A 19 6.95 -13.96 17.94
CA LEU A 19 5.60 -13.54 18.31
C LEU A 19 5.55 -12.17 19.01
N ASN A 20 6.57 -11.82 19.78
CA ASN A 20 6.69 -10.50 20.41
C ASN A 20 6.89 -9.39 19.37
N LYS A 21 7.67 -9.63 18.32
CA LYS A 21 7.84 -8.68 17.22
C LYS A 21 6.56 -8.51 16.40
N LEU A 22 5.80 -9.60 16.20
CA LEU A 22 4.47 -9.52 15.57
C LEU A 22 3.48 -8.68 16.37
N LYS A 23 3.54 -8.72 17.70
CA LYS A 23 2.71 -7.84 18.55
C LYS A 23 3.04 -6.37 18.30
N ILE A 24 4.32 -6.03 18.22
CA ILE A 24 4.76 -4.66 17.88
C ILE A 24 4.22 -4.25 16.51
N VAL A 25 4.31 -5.13 15.50
CA VAL A 25 3.73 -4.85 14.18
C VAL A 25 2.21 -4.61 14.26
N ASP A 26 1.46 -5.44 14.98
CA ASP A 26 0.02 -5.24 15.19
C ASP A 26 -0.25 -3.89 15.85
N GLU A 27 0.44 -3.55 16.94
CA GLU A 27 0.28 -2.26 17.65
C GLU A 27 0.43 -1.07 16.70
N TYR A 28 1.49 -1.04 15.88
CA TYR A 28 1.69 0.06 14.93
C TYR A 28 0.63 0.13 13.84
N LEU A 29 0.11 -1.01 13.38
CA LEU A 29 -0.98 -1.02 12.41
C LEU A 29 -2.29 -0.50 13.03
N ASN A 30 -2.54 -0.77 14.32
CA ASN A 30 -3.74 -0.26 14.99
C ASN A 30 -3.63 1.22 15.40
N TYR A 31 -2.43 1.82 15.44
CA TYR A 31 -2.25 3.25 15.73
C TYR A 31 -2.51 4.18 14.56
N LEU A 32 -2.55 3.64 13.34
CA LEU A 32 -2.75 4.43 12.14
C LEU A 32 -4.24 4.70 11.92
N PHE A 33 -4.57 5.94 11.58
CA PHE A 33 -5.93 6.32 11.20
C PHE A 33 -6.28 5.75 9.80
N PRO A 34 -7.57 5.60 9.48
CA PRO A 34 -8.00 5.22 8.14
C PRO A 34 -7.38 6.11 7.05
N ASN A 35 -7.04 5.49 5.93
CA ASN A 35 -6.35 6.08 4.77
C ASN A 35 -4.93 6.60 5.03
N GLN A 36 -4.35 6.38 6.21
CA GLN A 36 -2.94 6.69 6.43
C GLN A 36 -2.03 5.66 5.77
N THR A 37 -0.93 6.16 5.20
CA THR A 37 0.11 5.35 4.58
C THR A 37 0.89 4.58 5.65
N ILE A 38 0.99 3.28 5.44
CA ILE A 38 1.79 2.36 6.24
C ILE A 38 3.20 2.35 5.66
N SER A 39 4.20 2.70 6.47
CA SER A 39 5.62 2.67 6.09
C SER A 39 6.27 1.35 6.53
N PRO A 40 6.61 0.43 5.59
CA PRO A 40 7.28 -0.83 5.94
C PRO A 40 8.60 -0.59 6.67
N LYS A 41 9.33 0.46 6.25
CA LYS A 41 10.64 0.84 6.83
C LYS A 41 10.48 1.31 8.27
N PHE A 42 9.44 2.09 8.56
CA PHE A 42 9.17 2.55 9.92
C PHE A 42 8.81 1.39 10.83
N ILE A 43 7.87 0.53 10.41
CA ILE A 43 7.45 -0.64 11.17
C ILE A 43 8.63 -1.58 11.40
N GLY A 44 9.42 -1.89 10.38
CA GLY A 44 10.59 -2.77 10.50
C GLY A 44 11.63 -2.26 11.48
N ARG A 45 11.89 -0.94 11.50
CA ARG A 45 12.76 -0.32 12.51
C ARG A 45 12.21 -0.48 13.93
N LYS A 46 10.90 -0.31 14.12
CA LYS A 46 10.28 -0.37 15.45
C LYS A 46 10.13 -1.79 15.99
N SER A 47 9.81 -2.75 15.13
CA SER A 47 9.66 -4.17 15.50
C SER A 47 10.98 -4.94 15.46
N ASN A 48 12.06 -4.33 14.96
CA ASN A 48 13.33 -4.99 14.67
C ASN A 48 13.16 -6.22 13.74
N VAL A 49 12.35 -6.04 12.70
CA VAL A 49 12.14 -7.01 11.61
C VAL A 49 12.62 -6.33 10.32
N ASP A 50 13.28 -7.07 9.44
CA ASP A 50 13.81 -6.47 8.23
C ASP A 50 12.69 -5.95 7.32
N ASN A 51 13.03 -4.89 6.57
CA ASN A 51 12.06 -4.21 5.73
C ASN A 51 11.44 -5.13 4.66
N LYS A 52 12.21 -6.09 4.11
CA LYS A 52 11.70 -6.99 3.07
C LYS A 52 10.63 -7.92 3.64
N THR A 53 10.86 -8.44 4.83
CA THR A 53 9.89 -9.29 5.56
C THR A 53 8.64 -8.52 5.94
N ILE A 54 8.76 -7.28 6.43
CA ILE A 54 7.59 -6.43 6.68
C ILE A 54 6.83 -6.13 5.38
N THR A 55 7.51 -5.81 4.29
CA THR A 55 6.85 -5.60 2.99
C THR A 55 6.07 -6.85 2.55
N LYS A 56 6.65 -8.05 2.67
CA LYS A 56 5.94 -9.31 2.38
C LYS A 56 4.70 -9.48 3.26
N LEU A 57 4.84 -9.22 4.56
CA LEU A 57 3.74 -9.31 5.53
C LEU A 57 2.58 -8.35 5.18
N LEU A 58 2.88 -7.11 4.82
CA LEU A 58 1.89 -6.11 4.41
C LEU A 58 1.24 -6.47 3.07
N LEU A 59 2.01 -7.01 2.12
CA LEU A 59 1.47 -7.49 0.85
C LEU A 59 0.42 -8.59 1.08
N GLU A 60 0.71 -9.57 1.94
CA GLU A 60 -0.24 -10.63 2.27
C GLU A 60 -1.49 -10.08 3.01
N LEU A 61 -1.33 -9.09 3.88
CA LEU A 61 -2.48 -8.40 4.49
C LEU A 61 -3.33 -7.68 3.44
N SER A 62 -2.72 -7.10 2.40
CA SER A 62 -3.47 -6.45 1.31
C SER A 62 -4.24 -7.46 0.46
N PHE A 63 -3.67 -8.63 0.16
CA PHE A 63 -4.36 -9.70 -0.55
C PHE A 63 -5.54 -10.27 0.23
N ARG A 64 -5.44 -10.29 1.57
CA ARG A 64 -6.56 -10.63 2.47
C ARG A 64 -7.57 -9.49 2.64
N GLY A 65 -7.36 -8.37 1.97
CA GLY A 65 -8.25 -7.21 2.04
C GLY A 65 -8.25 -6.47 3.37
N LEU A 66 -7.31 -6.76 4.28
CA LEU A 66 -7.23 -6.16 5.62
C LEU A 66 -6.57 -4.78 5.61
N ILE A 67 -5.77 -4.49 4.60
CA ILE A 67 -5.23 -3.17 4.31
C ILE A 67 -5.41 -2.87 2.83
N GLY A 68 -5.31 -1.61 2.45
CA GLY A 68 -5.41 -1.16 1.07
C GLY A 68 -4.04 -0.96 0.45
N VAL A 69 -4.05 -0.77 -0.87
CA VAL A 69 -2.89 -0.35 -1.64
C VAL A 69 -3.24 0.91 -2.41
N ARG A 70 -2.25 1.77 -2.62
CA ARG A 70 -2.30 2.86 -3.60
C ARG A 70 -1.18 2.67 -4.61
N PHE A 71 -1.52 2.83 -5.87
CA PHE A 71 -0.57 2.86 -6.97
C PHE A 71 -0.23 4.29 -7.27
N ILE A 72 1.06 4.59 -7.41
CA ILE A 72 1.56 5.94 -7.66
C ILE A 72 2.41 5.89 -8.92
N ILE A 73 1.99 6.61 -9.94
CA ILE A 73 2.77 6.83 -11.17
C ILE A 73 3.20 8.29 -11.22
N LYS A 74 4.37 8.53 -11.81
CA LYS A 74 4.92 9.88 -12.02
C LYS A 74 5.17 10.12 -13.50
N CYS A 75 5.24 11.37 -13.91
CA CYS A 75 5.76 11.70 -15.23
C CYS A 75 7.29 11.83 -15.22
N THR A 76 7.92 11.66 -16.38
CA THR A 76 9.37 11.77 -16.59
C THR A 76 9.75 13.19 -17.04
N ASN A 77 9.27 14.21 -16.33
CA ASN A 77 9.65 15.59 -16.64
C ASN A 77 11.14 15.78 -16.29
N ASP A 78 11.89 16.45 -17.17
CA ASP A 78 13.31 16.73 -16.96
C ASP A 78 13.53 17.73 -15.83
N ASP A 79 12.55 18.61 -15.60
CA ASP A 79 12.50 19.50 -14.43
C ASP A 79 11.93 18.74 -13.22
N PRO A 80 12.74 18.46 -12.17
CA PRO A 80 12.30 17.72 -10.99
C PRO A 80 11.16 18.40 -10.23
N ASP A 81 11.05 19.72 -10.32
CA ASP A 81 10.03 20.50 -9.64
C ASP A 81 8.67 20.43 -10.37
N LEU A 82 8.67 19.99 -11.63
CA LEU A 82 7.48 19.82 -12.48
C LEU A 82 7.09 18.35 -12.68
N VAL A 83 7.56 17.46 -11.80
CA VAL A 83 7.18 16.05 -11.80
C VAL A 83 5.82 15.88 -11.11
N HIS A 84 4.80 15.63 -11.93
CA HIS A 84 3.46 15.30 -11.47
C HIS A 84 3.36 13.85 -11.00
N ALA A 85 2.58 13.61 -9.95
CA ALA A 85 2.29 12.28 -9.41
C ALA A 85 0.78 12.06 -9.35
N PHE A 86 0.35 10.88 -9.76
CA PHE A 86 -1.06 10.46 -9.73
C PHE A 86 -1.21 9.23 -8.85
N GLU A 87 -2.25 9.21 -8.01
CA GLU A 87 -2.55 8.11 -7.09
C GLU A 87 -3.84 7.39 -7.50
N PHE A 88 -3.81 6.06 -7.44
CA PHE A 88 -4.94 5.19 -7.78
C PHE A 88 -5.18 4.16 -6.69
N ASN A 89 -6.44 3.77 -6.46
CA ASN A 89 -6.81 2.80 -5.43
C ASN A 89 -6.85 1.37 -5.95
N SER A 90 -6.77 1.17 -7.26
CA SER A 90 -6.78 -0.15 -7.91
C SER A 90 -5.88 -0.18 -9.14
N ASP A 91 -5.48 -1.40 -9.53
CA ASP A 91 -4.74 -1.64 -10.78
C ASP A 91 -5.59 -1.31 -12.02
N ASP A 92 -6.91 -1.52 -11.95
CA ASP A 92 -7.84 -1.15 -13.01
C ASP A 92 -7.90 0.36 -13.23
N GLU A 93 -7.97 1.15 -12.15
CA GLU A 93 -7.95 2.62 -12.22
C GLU A 93 -6.65 3.13 -12.87
N LEU A 94 -5.51 2.60 -12.43
CA LEU A 94 -4.19 2.92 -13.00
C LEU A 94 -4.12 2.55 -14.48
N THR A 95 -4.51 1.33 -14.84
CA THR A 95 -4.44 0.83 -16.21
C THR A 95 -5.35 1.63 -17.14
N ASN A 96 -6.56 1.96 -16.69
CA ASN A 96 -7.48 2.80 -17.44
C ASN A 96 -6.93 4.21 -17.64
N PHE A 97 -6.31 4.81 -16.61
CA PHE A 97 -5.64 6.10 -16.73
C PHE A 97 -4.53 6.07 -17.79
N ILE A 98 -3.62 5.10 -17.70
CA ILE A 98 -2.48 4.97 -18.63
C ILE A 98 -2.97 4.81 -20.08
N ARG A 99 -3.99 3.97 -20.30
CA ARG A 99 -4.57 3.74 -21.63
C ARG A 99 -5.26 4.98 -22.18
N ASN A 100 -6.08 5.65 -21.38
CA ASN A 100 -6.83 6.83 -21.81
C ASN A 100 -5.91 8.02 -22.10
N GLN A 101 -4.77 8.10 -21.42
CA GLN A 101 -3.78 9.16 -21.62
C GLN A 101 -2.67 8.77 -22.62
N ASN A 102 -2.73 7.59 -23.25
CA ASN A 102 -1.69 7.10 -24.17
C ASN A 102 -0.25 7.19 -23.60
N ASN A 103 -0.07 6.87 -22.32
CA ASN A 103 1.20 7.01 -21.58
C ASN A 103 1.73 8.46 -21.45
N ILE A 104 0.88 9.48 -21.54
CA ILE A 104 1.26 10.90 -21.42
C ILE A 104 0.69 11.50 -20.14
N CYS A 105 1.43 12.43 -19.54
CA CYS A 105 0.97 13.22 -18.40
C CYS A 105 -0.07 14.25 -18.85
N SER A 106 -1.26 14.25 -18.22
CA SER A 106 -2.33 15.20 -18.51
C SER A 106 -1.99 16.66 -18.20
N GLU A 107 -1.02 16.89 -17.30
CA GLU A 107 -0.67 18.24 -16.81
C GLU A 107 0.45 18.90 -17.62
N CYS A 108 1.45 18.13 -18.08
CA CYS A 108 2.66 18.69 -18.70
C CYS A 108 3.04 18.07 -20.04
N GLY A 109 2.31 17.05 -20.53
CA GLY A 109 2.60 16.40 -21.80
C GLY A 109 3.84 15.50 -21.82
N SER A 110 4.60 15.42 -20.73
CA SER A 110 5.73 14.47 -20.59
C SER A 110 5.24 13.02 -20.49
N THR A 111 6.08 12.06 -20.82
CA THR A 111 5.76 10.63 -20.70
C THR A 111 5.52 10.21 -19.25
N LEU A 112 4.62 9.25 -19.03
CA LEU A 112 4.44 8.58 -17.73
C LEU A 112 5.53 7.51 -17.51
N ASP A 113 6.10 7.45 -16.31
CA ASP A 113 7.07 6.44 -15.90
C ASP A 113 6.38 5.11 -15.56
N THR A 114 5.87 4.44 -16.58
CA THR A 114 5.16 3.15 -16.45
C THR A 114 6.07 2.00 -16.01
N LYS A 115 7.40 2.18 -16.08
CA LYS A 115 8.39 1.19 -15.61
C LYS A 115 8.64 1.26 -14.11
N ASN A 116 8.21 2.35 -13.46
CA ASN A 116 8.48 2.63 -12.05
C ASN A 116 7.21 2.99 -11.27
N ILE A 117 6.16 2.20 -11.45
CA ILE A 117 4.94 2.33 -10.65
C ILE A 117 5.28 1.96 -9.20
N ARG A 118 5.00 2.88 -8.29
CA ARG A 118 5.21 2.67 -6.86
C ARG A 118 3.93 2.17 -6.21
N VAL A 119 4.08 1.32 -5.20
CA VAL A 119 2.97 0.83 -4.38
C VAL A 119 3.15 1.32 -2.95
N ALA A 120 2.11 1.93 -2.40
CA ALA A 120 2.01 2.30 -1.00
C ALA A 120 0.91 1.48 -0.32
N PHE A 121 1.14 1.05 0.91
CA PHE A 121 0.11 0.37 1.72
C PHE A 121 -0.66 1.42 2.53
N ILE A 122 -1.96 1.26 2.67
CA ILE A 122 -2.81 2.18 3.45
C ILE A 122 -3.72 1.43 4.42
N ILE A 123 -4.07 2.02 5.55
CA ILE A 123 -5.13 1.48 6.41
C ILE A 123 -6.49 1.66 5.73
N LYS A 124 -7.28 0.59 5.66
CA LYS A 124 -8.65 0.66 5.14
C LYS A 124 -9.59 1.29 6.17
N ASP A 125 -10.54 2.06 5.67
CA ASP A 125 -11.69 2.49 6.43
C ASP A 125 -12.78 1.41 6.40
N PHE A 126 -12.86 0.59 7.45
CA PHE A 126 -13.87 -0.46 7.54
C PHE A 126 -15.27 0.07 7.85
N ASN A 127 -15.39 1.32 8.32
CA ASN A 127 -16.69 1.91 8.68
C ASN A 127 -17.49 2.38 7.45
N LYS A 128 -16.87 2.44 6.27
CA LYS A 128 -17.58 2.77 5.01
C LYS A 128 -18.25 1.58 4.32
N VAL A 129 -18.04 0.36 4.80
CA VAL A 129 -18.54 -0.86 4.14
C VAL A 129 -19.93 -1.27 4.65
N THR A 130 -20.45 -0.68 5.73
CA THR A 130 -21.81 -0.98 6.26
C THR A 130 -22.85 0.05 5.84
N GLY A 131 -22.81 0.47 4.57
CA GLY A 131 -23.84 1.28 3.92
C GLY A 131 -24.55 0.51 2.81
N GLU A 132 -24.90 -0.77 3.05
CA GLU A 132 -25.89 -1.43 2.20
C GLU A 132 -27.23 -0.73 2.42
N ASN A 133 -27.57 0.16 1.48
CA ASN A 133 -28.93 0.64 1.26
C ASN A 133 -29.82 -0.57 0.92
N TYR A 134 -30.46 -1.16 1.92
CA TYR A 134 -31.72 -1.84 1.71
C TYR A 134 -32.80 -0.77 1.61
N GLY A 135 -32.94 -0.22 0.41
CA GLY A 135 -34.14 0.49 -0.04
C GLY A 135 -35.05 -0.46 -0.81
#